data_AF-A0A2R5F0L3-F1
#
_entry.id   AF-A0A2R5F0L3-F1
#
_cell.length_a   1.000
_cell.length_b   1.000
_cell.length_c   1.000
_cell.angle_alpha   90.00
_cell.angle_beta   90.00
_cell.angle_gamma   90.00
#
_symmetry.space_group_name_H-M   'P 1'
#
loop_
_entity.id
_entity.type
_entity.pdbx_description
1 polymer ?
#
loop_
_entity_poly.entity_id
_entity_poly.type
_entity_poly.pdbx_seq_one_letter_code
_entity_poly.pdbx_strand_id
1 'polypeptide(L)'
;MFVNSIKLRIPLFLFLMGFASGVVQLMNLTSLDYIITVCFFAFMGLSIYICEKIGLNEKKVNPLIAFAIIIIGIGIDLFTVTYT
;
A
#
# COMPACT_ATOMS: atom_id res chain seq x y z
N MET A 1 -24.57 -6.50 -17.06
CA MET A 1 -23.28 -5.81 -16.95
C MET A 1 -22.34 -6.75 -16.20
N PHE A 2 -21.45 -7.46 -16.91
CA PHE A 2 -20.58 -8.47 -16.30
C PHE A 2 -19.57 -7.76 -15.39
N VAL A 3 -19.78 -7.83 -14.07
CA VAL A 3 -18.79 -7.39 -13.08
C VAL A 3 -17.63 -8.39 -13.13
N ASN A 4 -16.65 -8.08 -13.96
CA ASN A 4 -15.44 -8.88 -14.07
C ASN A 4 -14.66 -8.73 -12.76
N SER A 5 -14.66 -9.80 -11.97
CA SER A 5 -14.09 -9.81 -10.63
C SER A 5 -12.57 -9.91 -10.71
N ILE A 6 -11.87 -8.81 -10.51
CA ILE A 6 -10.40 -8.78 -10.47
C ILE A 6 -9.93 -9.25 -9.08
N LYS A 7 -8.89 -10.10 -9.07
CA LYS A 7 -8.24 -10.53 -7.83
C LYS A 7 -7.63 -9.32 -7.12
N LEU A 8 -7.95 -9.14 -5.84
CA LEU A 8 -7.54 -7.95 -5.09
C LEU A 8 -6.04 -7.87 -4.80
N ARG A 9 -5.27 -8.95 -5.03
CA ARG A 9 -3.81 -9.02 -4.79
C ARG A 9 -3.06 -7.79 -5.31
N ILE A 10 -3.22 -7.49 -6.59
CA ILE A 10 -2.41 -6.46 -7.28
C ILE A 10 -2.80 -5.05 -6.80
N PRO A 11 -4.09 -4.67 -6.76
CA PRO A 11 -4.51 -3.37 -6.22
C PRO A 11 -4.07 -3.14 -4.77
N LEU A 12 -4.16 -4.17 -3.93
CA LEU A 12 -3.80 -4.08 -2.53
C LEU A 12 -2.29 -3.90 -2.35
N PHE A 13 -1.50 -4.57 -3.18
CA PHE A 13 -0.04 -4.44 -3.18
C PHE A 13 0.39 -3.02 -3.55
N LEU A 14 -0.22 -2.41 -4.58
CA LEU A 14 0.07 -1.02 -4.95
C LEU A 14 -0.31 -0.03 -3.84
N PHE A 15 -1.48 -0.23 -3.21
CA PHE A 15 -1.90 0.61 -2.09
C PHE A 15 -0.94 0.52 -0.91
N LEU A 16 -0.53 -0.69 -0.56
CA LEU A 16 0.42 -0.95 0.52
C LEU A 16 1.78 -0.30 0.26
N MET A 17 2.24 -0.31 -0.99
CA MET A 17 3.50 0.31 -1.38
C MET A 17 3.45 1.83 -1.21
N GLY A 18 2.39 2.49 -1.69
CA GLY A 18 2.20 3.94 -1.51
C GLY A 18 1.98 4.33 -0.04
N PHE A 19 1.22 3.52 0.71
CA PHE A 19 0.99 3.74 2.13
C PHE A 19 2.28 3.62 2.95
N ALA A 20 3.08 2.57 2.72
CA ALA A 20 4.36 2.40 3.39
C ALA A 20 5.34 3.53 3.05
N SER A 21 5.33 4.02 1.81
CA SER A 21 6.18 5.13 1.35
C SER A 21 5.84 6.42 2.08
N GLY A 22 4.55 6.78 2.12
CA GLY A 22 4.08 7.94 2.87
C GLY A 22 4.37 7.84 4.36
N VAL A 23 4.15 6.69 5.00
CA VAL A 23 4.45 6.54 6.44
C VAL A 23 5.93 6.76 6.73
N VAL A 24 6.84 6.23 5.91
CA VAL A 24 8.28 6.41 6.09
C VAL A 24 8.72 7.87 5.88
N GLN A 25 8.17 8.55 4.87
CA GLN A 25 8.46 9.97 4.64
C GLN A 25 7.94 10.86 5.79
N LEU A 26 6.71 10.62 6.25
CA LEU A 26 6.10 11.40 7.34
C LEU A 26 6.90 11.33 8.64
N MET A 27 7.53 10.19 8.92
CA MET A 27 8.33 10.01 10.13
C MET A 27 9.69 10.73 10.09
N ASN A 28 10.03 11.41 8.98
CA ASN A 28 11.27 12.15 8.78
C ASN A 28 12.51 11.40 9.31
N LEU A 29 12.57 10.10 9.06
CA LEU A 29 13.61 9.20 9.58
C LEU A 29 14.97 9.39 8.88
N THR A 30 15.19 10.52 8.20
CA THR A 30 16.30 10.84 7.28
C THR A 30 17.71 10.71 7.87
N SER A 31 17.86 10.55 9.19
CA SER A 31 19.15 10.47 9.86
C SER A 31 19.82 9.08 9.83
N LEU A 32 19.11 8.00 9.46
CA LEU A 32 19.62 6.61 9.48
C LEU A 32 19.12 5.80 8.26
N ASP A 33 19.66 6.09 7.08
CA ASP A 33 19.24 5.52 5.78
C ASP A 33 19.12 3.98 5.74
N TYR A 34 20.02 3.28 6.44
CA TYR A 34 20.03 1.81 6.44
C TYR A 34 18.88 1.22 7.27
N ILE A 35 18.56 1.84 8.41
CA ILE A 35 17.48 1.39 9.28
C ILE A 35 16.13 1.65 8.62
N ILE A 36 15.97 2.79 7.95
CA ILE A 36 14.77 3.13 7.17
C ILE A 36 14.48 2.06 6.11
N THR A 37 15.48 1.69 5.33
CA THR A 37 15.29 0.75 4.22
C THR A 37 14.83 -0.61 4.74
N VAL A 38 15.47 -1.10 5.81
CA VAL A 38 15.06 -2.35 6.47
C VAL A 38 13.66 -2.23 7.08
N CYS A 39 13.34 -1.09 7.70
CA CYS A 39 12.02 -0.85 8.29
C CYS A 39 10.93 -0.79 7.21
N PHE A 40 11.19 -0.17 6.06
CA PHE A 40 10.29 -0.11 4.92
C PHE A 40 9.98 -1.50 4.37
N PHE A 41 11.00 -2.33 4.13
CA PHE A 41 10.81 -3.70 3.69
C PHE A 41 10.09 -4.56 4.73
N ALA A 42 10.40 -4.38 6.02
CA ALA A 42 9.70 -5.06 7.11
C ALA A 42 8.22 -4.65 7.15
N PHE A 43 7.92 -3.35 7.06
CA PHE A 43 6.55 -2.83 7.09
C PHE A 43 5.74 -3.29 5.89
N MET A 44 6.32 -3.28 4.70
CA MET A 44 5.76 -3.87 3.48
C MET A 44 5.44 -5.35 3.68
N GLY A 45 6.43 -6.14 4.11
CA GLY A 45 6.27 -7.58 4.31
C GLY A 45 5.19 -7.91 5.35
N LEU A 46 5.16 -7.18 6.46
CA LEU A 46 4.20 -7.37 7.55
C LEU A 46 2.77 -7.01 7.10
N SER A 47 2.63 -5.96 6.31
CA SER A 47 1.34 -5.51 5.80
C SER A 47 0.78 -6.44 4.71
N ILE A 48 1.66 -6.98 3.84
CA ILE A 48 1.30 -8.03 2.88
C ILE A 48 0.88 -9.30 3.64
N TYR A 49 1.65 -9.71 4.65
CA TYR A 49 1.35 -10.89 5.46
C TYR A 49 0.01 -10.77 6.17
N ILE A 50 -0.28 -9.61 6.78
CA ILE A 50 -1.59 -9.35 7.39
C ILE A 50 -2.71 -9.46 6.35
N CYS A 51 -2.52 -8.87 5.16
CA CYS A 51 -3.52 -8.93 4.09
C CYS A 51 -3.75 -10.35 3.54
N GLU A 52 -2.70 -11.17 3.45
CA GLU A 52 -2.82 -12.59 3.13
C GLU A 52 -3.53 -13.35 4.25
N LYS A 53 -3.19 -13.11 5.51
CA LYS A 53 -3.77 -13.79 6.67
C LYS A 53 -5.26 -13.50 6.84
N ILE A 54 -5.72 -12.31 6.47
CA ILE A 54 -7.15 -11.93 6.49
C ILE A 54 -7.92 -12.56 5.30
N GLY A 55 -7.24 -13.18 4.35
CA GLY A 55 -7.87 -13.72 3.13
C GLY A 55 -8.40 -12.63 2.20
N LEU A 56 -8.00 -11.37 2.42
CA LEU A 56 -8.41 -10.21 1.60
C LEU A 56 -7.98 -10.37 0.14
N ASN A 57 -6.89 -11.08 -0.04
CA ASN A 57 -6.29 -11.51 -1.28
C ASN A 57 -7.25 -12.35 -2.17
N GLU A 58 -8.04 -13.26 -1.57
CA GLU A 58 -8.99 -14.12 -2.30
C GLU A 58 -10.36 -13.49 -2.51
N LYS A 59 -10.63 -12.36 -1.82
CA LYS A 59 -11.88 -11.62 -2.01
C LYS A 59 -11.94 -11.02 -3.41
N LYS A 60 -12.96 -11.43 -4.15
CA LYS A 60 -13.39 -10.78 -5.39
C LYS A 60 -14.04 -9.46 -5.03
N VAL A 61 -13.38 -8.35 -5.35
CA VAL A 61 -13.94 -7.02 -5.16
C VAL A 61 -14.21 -6.40 -6.52
N ASN A 62 -15.21 -5.53 -6.57
CA ASN A 62 -15.49 -4.72 -7.75
C ASN A 62 -14.22 -3.99 -8.22
N PRO A 63 -13.87 -4.04 -9.51
CA PRO A 63 -12.67 -3.39 -10.04
C PRO A 63 -12.65 -1.88 -9.79
N LEU A 64 -13.82 -1.26 -9.65
CA LEU A 64 -13.99 0.15 -9.28
C LEU A 64 -13.44 0.47 -7.88
N ILE A 65 -13.68 -0.42 -6.90
CA ILE A 65 -13.17 -0.27 -5.53
C ILE A 65 -11.66 -0.52 -5.50
N ALA A 66 -11.18 -1.50 -6.26
CA ALA A 66 -9.76 -1.73 -6.43
C ALA A 66 -9.03 -0.50 -7.00
N PHE A 67 -9.61 0.15 -8.00
CA PHE A 67 -9.05 1.36 -8.58
C PHE A 67 -9.06 2.55 -7.60
N ALA A 68 -10.16 2.71 -6.84
CA ALA A 68 -10.24 3.72 -5.79
C ALA A 68 -9.15 3.53 -4.71
N ILE A 69 -8.89 2.29 -4.30
CA ILE A 69 -7.85 1.95 -3.33
C ILE A 69 -6.46 2.35 -3.86
N ILE A 70 -6.14 2.06 -5.12
CA ILE A 70 -4.85 2.45 -5.73
C ILE A 70 -4.72 3.98 -5.75
N ILE A 71 -5.76 4.71 -6.16
CA ILE A 71 -5.76 6.18 -6.20
C ILE A 71 -5.52 6.76 -4.80
N ILE A 72 -6.12 6.18 -3.76
CA ILE A 72 -5.90 6.62 -2.37
C ILE A 72 -4.43 6.38 -1.97
N GLY A 73 -3.86 5.22 -2.30
CA GLY A 73 -2.46 4.92 -1.97
C GLY A 73 -1.47 5.88 -2.62
N ILE A 74 -1.67 6.19 -3.91
CA ILE A 74 -0.86 7.18 -4.64
C ILE A 74 -1.12 8.59 -4.09
N GLY A 75 -2.37 8.91 -3.76
CA GLY A 75 -2.75 10.20 -3.17
C GLY A 75 -2.04 10.46 -1.84
N ILE A 76 -1.94 9.44 -0.98
CA ILE A 76 -1.21 9.53 0.30
C ILE A 76 0.28 9.79 0.04
N ASP A 77 0.89 9.05 -0.88
CA ASP A 77 2.31 9.22 -1.24
C ASP A 77 2.59 10.64 -1.76
N LEU A 78 1.81 11.13 -2.73
CA LEU A 78 1.95 12.48 -3.28
C LEU A 78 1.71 13.58 -2.25
N PHE A 79 0.72 13.39 -1.37
CA PHE A 79 0.45 14.35 -0.30
C PHE A 79 1.67 14.41 0.61
N THR A 80 2.17 13.27 1.07
CA THR A 80 3.29 13.23 2.01
C THR A 80 4.57 13.82 1.42
N VAL A 81 4.91 13.50 0.17
CA VAL A 81 6.05 14.11 -0.55
C VAL A 81 5.97 15.65 -0.57
N THR A 82 4.77 16.23 -0.66
CA THR A 82 4.60 17.68 -0.77
C THR A 82 4.81 18.42 0.56
N TYR A 83 4.65 17.73 1.70
CA TYR A 83 4.75 18.33 3.04
C TYR A 83 6.04 17.97 3.80
N THR A 84 6.94 17.21 3.19
CA THR A 84 8.26 16.84 3.76
C THR A 84 9.36 17.67 3.12
#